data_AF-A0A8S2RWK2-F1
#
_entry.id   AF-A0A8S2RWK2-F1
#
_cell.length_a   1.000
_cell.length_b   1.000
_cell.length_c   1.000
_cell.angle_alpha   90.00
_cell.angle_beta   90.00
_cell.angle_gamma   90.00
#
_symmetry.space_group_name_H-M   'P 1'
#
loop_
_entity.id
_entity.type
_entity.pdbx_description
1 polymer ?
#
loop_
_entity_poly.entity_id
_entity_poly.type
_entity_poly.pdbx_seq_one_letter_code
_entity_poly.pdbx_strand_id
1 'polypeptide(L)'
;KIYTAWPNFGFSGRKDKDGKYQRIDGFASCFTCRATYVFQSDGTGSTKHLLRHKCSKVQEPSDGATEGPLEKLLKSKPKAAITLSTTNSTKMKDELTKWICKSVRPFNIVSDTGLRDVL
;
A
#
# COMPACT_ATOMS: atom_id res chain seq x y z
N LYS A 1 14.38 -3.32 28.72
CA LYS A 1 13.50 -3.96 27.71
C LYS A 1 14.36 -4.35 26.52
N ILE A 2 14.45 -5.65 26.19
CA ILE A 2 15.12 -6.12 24.98
C ILE A 2 14.13 -5.87 23.84
N TYR A 3 14.41 -4.89 22.98
CA TYR A 3 13.54 -4.59 21.84
C TYR A 3 13.89 -5.54 20.70
N THR A 4 13.07 -6.57 20.51
CA THR A 4 13.20 -7.52 19.40
C THR A 4 12.39 -7.02 18.20
N ALA A 5 13.03 -6.87 17.03
CA ALA A 5 12.31 -6.45 15.82
C ALA A 5 11.57 -7.63 15.13
N TRP A 6 11.97 -8.87 15.40
CA TRP A 6 11.44 -10.07 14.73
C TRP A 6 9.92 -10.30 14.79
N PRO A 7 9.16 -9.81 15.80
CA PRO A 7 7.70 -9.89 15.72
C PRO A 7 7.09 -9.15 14.52
N ASN A 8 7.77 -8.11 14.02
CA ASN A 8 7.28 -7.27 12.91
C ASN A 8 8.03 -7.52 11.59
N PHE A 9 9.10 -8.32 11.62
CA PHE A 9 10.01 -8.52 10.50
C PHE A 9 10.33 -10.00 10.29
N GLY A 10 10.42 -10.41 9.03
CA GLY A 10 10.89 -11.73 8.61
C GLY A 10 12.15 -11.64 7.75
N PHE A 11 12.83 -12.78 7.60
CA PHE A 11 13.94 -12.88 6.64
C PHE A 11 13.41 -12.97 5.21
N SER A 12 14.08 -12.26 4.30
CA SER A 12 13.80 -12.38 2.88
C SER A 12 14.41 -13.66 2.34
N GLY A 13 13.65 -14.40 1.53
CA GLY A 13 14.12 -15.61 0.87
C GLY A 13 14.09 -15.46 -0.65
N ARG A 14 15.07 -16.04 -1.33
CA ARG A 14 15.05 -16.25 -2.77
C ARG A 14 14.82 -17.72 -3.07
N LYS A 15 13.92 -18.02 -4.00
CA LYS A 15 13.75 -19.38 -4.52
C LYS A 15 14.85 -19.65 -5.55
N ASP A 16 15.60 -20.72 -5.32
CA ASP A 16 16.61 -21.21 -6.24
C ASP A 16 15.97 -22.00 -7.39
N LYS A 17 16.74 -22.28 -8.45
CA LYS A 17 16.31 -23.07 -9.60
C LYS A 17 15.89 -24.49 -9.20
N ASP A 18 16.50 -25.03 -8.16
CA ASP A 18 16.17 -26.34 -7.58
C ASP A 18 14.93 -26.31 -6.66
N GLY A 19 14.22 -25.18 -6.59
CA GLY A 19 13.01 -25.02 -5.78
C GLY A 19 13.27 -24.85 -4.28
N LYS A 20 14.53 -24.86 -3.83
CA LYS A 20 14.92 -24.57 -2.45
C LYS A 20 14.83 -23.07 -2.16
N TYR A 21 14.46 -22.71 -0.94
CA TYR A 21 14.48 -21.31 -0.49
C TYR A 21 15.78 -21.04 0.23
N GLN A 22 16.57 -20.12 -0.30
CA GLN A 22 17.77 -19.61 0.35
C GLN A 22 17.46 -18.26 0.99
N ARG A 23 17.87 -18.10 2.25
CA ARG A 23 17.79 -16.81 2.94
C ARG A 23 18.75 -15.82 2.26
N ILE A 24 18.27 -14.61 2.04
CA ILE A 24 19.11 -13.51 1.57
C ILE A 24 19.68 -12.80 2.80
N ASP A 25 20.97 -12.96 3.02
CA ASP A 25 21.64 -12.29 4.13
C ASP A 25 21.73 -10.79 3.89
N GLY A 26 21.68 -10.04 5.00
CA GLY A 26 21.70 -8.59 4.93
C GLY A 26 20.32 -7.97 4.65
N PHE A 27 19.23 -8.75 4.60
CA PHE A 27 17.89 -8.22 4.32
C PHE A 27 16.82 -8.73 5.30
N ALA A 28 15.88 -7.85 5.61
CA ALA A 28 14.68 -8.18 6.37
C ALA A 28 13.46 -7.47 5.77
N SER A 29 12.33 -8.17 5.77
CA SER A 29 11.07 -7.67 5.24
C SER A 29 10.08 -7.41 6.38
N CYS A 30 9.39 -6.28 6.37
CA CYS A 30 8.34 -5.99 7.34
C CYS A 30 7.03 -6.71 6.95
N PHE A 31 6.34 -7.34 7.91
CA PHE A 31 5.08 -8.03 7.64
C PHE A 31 3.94 -7.07 7.27
N THR A 32 3.97 -5.84 7.78
CA THR A 32 2.89 -4.86 7.60
C THR A 32 2.96 -4.16 6.25
N CYS A 33 4.09 -3.53 5.93
CA CYS A 33 4.25 -2.82 4.66
C CYS A 33 4.75 -3.72 3.51
N ARG A 34 5.22 -4.95 3.81
CA ARG A 34 5.86 -5.86 2.84
C ARG A 34 7.10 -5.29 2.15
N ALA A 35 7.66 -4.20 2.67
CA ALA A 35 8.90 -3.63 2.16
C ALA A 35 10.11 -4.38 2.73
N THR A 36 11.15 -4.51 1.91
CA THR A 36 12.41 -5.18 2.25
C THR A 36 13.50 -4.15 2.46
N TYR A 37 14.26 -4.30 3.55
CA TYR A 37 15.27 -3.36 4.00
C TYR A 37 16.61 -4.05 4.13
N VAL A 38 17.68 -3.29 3.88
CA VAL A 38 19.04 -3.72 4.20
C VAL A 38 19.21 -3.69 5.71
N PHE A 39 19.49 -4.86 6.27
CA PHE A 39 19.81 -5.10 7.66
C PHE A 39 21.20 -5.70 7.73
N GLN A 40 22.21 -4.88 8.02
CA GLN A 40 23.54 -5.40 8.34
C GLN A 40 23.52 -5.92 9.78
N SER A 41 23.60 -7.24 9.93
CA SER A 41 23.91 -7.82 11.24
C SER A 41 25.40 -7.63 11.49
N ASP A 42 25.73 -6.71 12.38
CA ASP A 42 27.06 -6.39 12.89
C ASP A 42 27.66 -7.51 13.77
N GLY A 43 27.25 -8.77 13.56
CA GLY A 43 27.68 -9.93 14.37
C GLY A 43 27.09 -9.97 15.79
N THR A 44 26.53 -8.87 16.30
CA THR A 44 25.95 -8.77 17.65
C THR A 44 24.46 -9.12 17.70
N GLY A 45 23.84 -9.44 16.56
CA GLY A 45 22.39 -9.72 16.48
C GLY A 45 21.50 -8.50 16.78
N SER A 46 22.06 -7.29 16.73
CA SER A 46 21.35 -6.05 17.06
C SER A 46 20.27 -5.73 16.02
N THR A 47 19.00 -5.92 16.37
CA THR A 47 17.86 -5.57 15.51
C THR A 47 17.40 -4.11 15.65
N LYS A 48 18.18 -3.26 16.34
CA LYS A 48 17.81 -1.87 16.65
C LYS A 48 17.57 -1.02 15.39
N HIS A 49 18.29 -1.31 14.30
CA HIS A 49 18.13 -0.59 13.04
C HIS A 49 16.79 -0.87 12.37
N LEU A 50 16.25 -2.08 12.53
CA LEU A 50 14.92 -2.45 12.01
C LEU A 50 13.80 -1.69 12.74
N LEU A 51 14.00 -1.33 14.01
CA LEU A 51 13.01 -0.55 14.76
C LEU A 51 12.91 0.91 14.31
N ARG A 52 13.89 1.41 13.54
CA ARG A 52 13.85 2.76 12.94
C ARG A 52 13.05 2.78 11.63
N HIS A 53 12.61 1.61 11.15
CA HIS A 53 11.74 1.51 9.98
C HIS A 53 10.44 2.26 10.23
N LYS A 54 10.16 3.23 9.36
CA LYS A 54 8.84 3.88 9.29
C LYS A 54 7.96 3.08 8.35
N CYS A 55 6.93 2.45 8.89
CA CYS A 55 5.95 1.72 8.11
C CYS A 55 4.94 2.70 7.50
N SER A 56 5.01 2.92 6.19
CA SER A 56 4.08 3.82 5.47
C SER A 56 2.61 3.41 5.57
N LYS A 57 2.31 2.16 5.94
CA LYS A 57 0.93 1.68 6.16
C LYS A 57 0.43 1.86 7.60
N VAL A 58 1.29 2.29 8.53
CA VAL A 58 0.95 2.47 9.97
C VAL A 58 1.07 3.94 10.40
N GLN A 59 1.68 4.81 9.57
CA GLN A 59 1.67 6.24 9.82
C GLN A 59 0.36 6.88 9.33
N GLU A 60 -0.65 6.83 10.20
CA GLU A 60 -1.67 7.86 10.45
C GLU A 60 -2.24 7.51 11.85
N PRO A 61 -2.46 8.44 12.81
CA PRO A 61 -2.19 9.88 12.81
C PRO A 61 -1.27 10.31 13.99
N SER A 62 -0.44 11.32 13.80
CA SER A 62 0.03 12.16 14.90
C SER A 62 0.40 13.52 14.34
N ASP A 63 -0.34 14.51 14.80
CA ASP A 63 -0.17 15.94 14.57
C ASP A 63 1.30 16.37 14.54
N GLY A 64 1.63 17.15 13.50
CA GLY A 64 2.78 18.05 13.49
C GLY A 64 4.01 17.52 12.77
N ALA A 65 4.12 17.82 11.46
CA ALA A 65 5.38 18.27 10.84
C ALA A 65 5.16 18.74 9.39
N THR A 66 5.22 20.06 9.23
CA THR A 66 5.83 20.82 8.12
C THR A 66 5.58 20.30 6.69
N GLU A 67 4.56 20.89 6.07
CA GLU A 67 4.18 20.69 4.66
C GLU A 67 5.32 21.09 3.71
N GLY A 68 5.80 20.14 2.90
CA GLY A 68 6.65 20.43 1.74
C GLY A 68 5.85 21.07 0.60
N PRO A 69 6.47 21.90 -0.27
CA PRO A 69 5.78 22.64 -1.33
C PRO A 69 4.98 21.78 -2.34
N LEU A 70 5.27 20.47 -2.40
CA LEU A 70 4.65 19.53 -3.33
C LEU A 70 3.30 18.98 -2.82
N GLU A 71 3.05 19.00 -1.51
CA GLU A 71 1.81 18.46 -0.91
C GLU A 71 0.60 19.42 -1.06
N LYS A 72 0.86 20.71 -1.33
CA LYS A 72 -0.21 21.69 -1.62
C LYS A 72 -0.88 21.50 -2.98
N LEU A 73 -0.23 20.82 -3.92
CA LEU A 73 -0.79 20.56 -5.26
C LEU A 73 -1.63 19.27 -5.34
N LEU A 74 -1.47 18.36 -4.37
CA LEU A 74 -2.16 17.06 -4.33
C LEU A 74 -3.27 16.97 -3.28
N LYS A 75 -3.56 18.04 -2.52
CA LYS A 75 -4.78 18.12 -1.69
C LYS A 75 -6.02 18.22 -2.60
N SER A 76 -6.42 17.07 -3.14
CA SER A 76 -7.75 16.83 -3.67
C SER A 76 -8.77 17.21 -2.59
N LYS A 77 -9.70 18.09 -2.95
CA LYS A 77 -10.85 18.52 -2.17
C LYS A 77 -11.44 17.37 -1.31
N PRO A 78 -11.85 17.63 -0.06
CA PRO A 78 -12.59 16.63 0.71
C PRO A 78 -13.81 16.17 -0.10
N LYS A 79 -14.01 14.85 -0.16
CA LYS A 79 -15.17 14.19 -0.76
C LYS A 79 -16.44 14.74 -0.11
N ALA A 80 -17.03 15.78 -0.70
CA ALA A 80 -18.41 16.11 -0.45
C ALA A 80 -19.23 14.89 -0.88
N ALA A 81 -20.02 14.33 0.03
CA ALA A 81 -21.01 13.33 -0.33
C ALA A 81 -22.01 14.00 -1.28
N ILE A 82 -21.80 13.86 -2.59
CA ILE A 82 -22.70 14.38 -3.61
C ILE A 82 -23.87 13.41 -3.68
N THR A 83 -25.00 13.80 -3.11
CA THR A 83 -26.28 13.12 -3.33
C THR A 83 -26.69 13.36 -4.78
N LEU A 84 -26.37 12.41 -5.67
CA LEU A 84 -26.71 12.48 -7.09
C LEU A 84 -28.23 12.43 -7.27
N SER A 85 -28.78 13.39 -8.02
CA SER A 85 -30.16 13.35 -8.47
C SER A 85 -30.40 12.18 -9.42
N THR A 86 -31.61 11.62 -9.40
CA THR A 86 -32.00 10.37 -10.09
C THR A 86 -31.68 10.36 -11.58
N THR A 87 -31.76 11.52 -12.25
CA THR A 87 -31.48 11.71 -13.68
C THR A 87 -29.98 11.61 -14.03
N ASN A 88 -29.09 11.94 -13.10
CA ASN A 88 -27.64 11.84 -13.32
C ASN A 88 -27.14 10.40 -13.08
N SER A 89 -27.81 9.65 -12.20
CA SER A 89 -27.49 8.24 -11.95
C SER A 89 -27.72 7.34 -13.17
N THR A 90 -28.79 7.56 -13.94
CA THR A 90 -29.10 6.77 -15.14
C THR A 90 -28.10 7.02 -16.27
N LYS A 91 -27.69 8.27 -16.49
CA LYS A 91 -26.65 8.62 -17.48
C LYS A 91 -25.29 8.00 -17.14
N MET A 92 -24.89 8.02 -15.87
CA MET A 92 -23.65 7.38 -15.43
C MET A 92 -23.69 5.86 -15.65
N LYS A 93 -24.82 5.21 -15.35
CA LYS A 93 -25.00 3.77 -15.59
C LYS A 93 -24.92 3.41 -17.08
N ASP A 94 -25.51 4.23 -17.94
CA ASP A 94 -25.49 4.00 -19.40
C ASP A 94 -24.07 4.10 -19.97
N GLU A 95 -23.32 5.14 -19.63
CA GLU A 95 -21.93 5.30 -20.07
C GLU A 95 -21.00 4.22 -19.52
N LEU A 96 -21.17 3.82 -18.25
CA LEU A 96 -20.42 2.72 -17.65
C LEU A 96 -20.71 1.40 -18.39
N THR A 97 -21.97 1.14 -18.71
CA THR A 97 -22.39 -0.07 -19.45
C THR A 97 -21.80 -0.08 -20.86
N LYS A 98 -21.86 1.05 -21.59
CA LYS A 98 -21.22 1.19 -22.91
C LYS A 98 -19.72 0.91 -22.84
N TRP A 99 -19.02 1.44 -21.83
CA TRP A 99 -17.59 1.21 -21.65
C TRP A 99 -17.26 -0.27 -21.37
N ILE A 100 -18.06 -0.93 -20.53
CA ILE A 100 -17.92 -2.36 -20.22
C ILE A 100 -18.11 -3.20 -21.48
N CYS A 101 -19.18 -2.96 -22.24
CA CYS A 101 -19.50 -3.69 -23.46
C CYS A 101 -18.45 -3.45 -24.57
N LYS A 102 -18.01 -2.20 -24.76
CA LYS A 102 -16.99 -1.85 -25.78
C LYS A 102 -15.63 -2.46 -25.48
N SER A 103 -15.28 -2.57 -24.20
CA SER A 103 -13.98 -3.09 -23.77
C SER A 103 -13.99 -4.59 -23.44
N VAL A 104 -15.14 -5.27 -23.63
CA VAL A 104 -15.37 -6.68 -23.26
C VAL A 104 -14.93 -6.97 -21.83
N ARG A 105 -15.26 -6.05 -20.90
CA ARG A 105 -14.90 -6.17 -19.49
C ARG A 105 -15.94 -7.02 -18.75
N PRO A 106 -15.55 -7.75 -17.70
CA PRO A 106 -16.51 -8.48 -16.90
C PRO A 106 -17.38 -7.50 -16.10
N PHE A 107 -18.67 -7.79 -15.97
CA PHE A 107 -19.64 -6.93 -15.28
C PHE A 107 -19.28 -6.70 -13.80
N ASN A 108 -18.49 -7.59 -13.18
CA ASN A 108 -18.03 -7.44 -11.81
C ASN A 108 -17.05 -6.28 -11.59
N ILE A 109 -16.53 -5.66 -12.66
CA ILE A 109 -15.58 -4.54 -12.57
C ILE A 109 -16.17 -3.32 -11.83
N VAL A 110 -17.49 -3.16 -11.81
CA VAL A 110 -18.18 -2.08 -11.08
C VAL A 110 -18.10 -2.21 -9.56
N SER A 111 -17.71 -3.39 -9.08
CA SER A 111 -17.48 -3.67 -7.66
C SER A 111 -16.00 -3.54 -7.27
N ASP A 112 -15.12 -3.28 -8.24
CA ASP A 112 -13.70 -3.08 -7.99
C ASP A 112 -13.46 -1.80 -7.17
N THR A 113 -12.69 -1.93 -6.10
CA THR A 113 -12.38 -0.82 -5.20
C THR A 113 -11.50 0.23 -5.88
N GLY A 114 -10.57 -0.21 -6.74
CA GLY A 114 -9.68 0.70 -7.48
C GLY A 114 -10.46 1.56 -8.48
N LEU A 115 -11.42 0.98 -9.20
CA LEU A 115 -12.29 1.74 -10.10
C LEU A 115 -13.15 2.75 -9.34
N ARG A 116 -13.67 2.37 -8.17
CA ARG A 116 -14.50 3.25 -7.32
C ARG A 116 -13.74 4.40 -6.68
N ASP A 117 -12.43 4.26 -6.50
CA ASP A 117 -11.59 5.34 -5.99
C ASP A 117 -11.18 6.35 -7.08
N VAL A 118 -11.25 5.94 -8.34
CA VAL A 118 -10.90 6.76 -9.53
C VAL A 118 -12.11 7.51 -10.11
N LEU A 119 -13.33 6.97 -9.94
CA LEU A 119 -14.60 7.58 -10.34
C LEU A 119 -15.14 8.54 -9.26
#